data_AF-A0A7S2CS60-F1
#
_entry.id   AF-A0A7S2CS60-F1
#
_cell.length_a   1.000
_cell.length_b   1.000
_cell.length_c   1.000
_cell.angle_alpha   90.00
_cell.angle_beta   90.00
_cell.angle_gamma   90.00
#
_symmetry.space_group_name_H-M   'P 1'
#
loop_
_entity.id
_entity.type
_entity.pdbx_description
1 polymer ?
#
loop_
_entity_poly.entity_id
_entity_poly.type
_entity_poly.pdbx_seq_one_letter_code
_entity_poly.pdbx_strand_id
1 'polypeptide(L)'
;RSPTTSNPAMAPSHRRHEHRMAPAMLTGPEIIDAGVRIDTFAPQFLWILMIAVPQSELTRKVMGPISSVLALSLVHLCIVLLAASAPGGTEPVLIFADVFDPAKNQLDGMVRLFQVRDFVAEEWPHVLLWDLFVGRAIWLDAVGRGVPQVLMAPSLVLCNGIGPPGLLLYAALCGVTGRGLPAMGYEADEEA
;
A
#
# COMPACT_ATOMS: atom_id res chain seq x y z
N ARG A 1 -42.55 50.07 -63.81
CA ARG A 1 -42.57 50.80 -62.53
C ARG A 1 -41.84 49.94 -61.50
N SER A 2 -40.71 50.47 -61.04
CA SER A 2 -40.07 50.23 -59.75
C SER A 2 -39.44 48.86 -59.43
N PRO A 3 -38.37 48.88 -58.60
CA PRO A 3 -37.39 47.80 -58.44
C PRO A 3 -37.62 47.01 -57.15
N THR A 4 -36.97 45.84 -57.00
CA THR A 4 -36.82 45.24 -55.67
C THR A 4 -35.45 44.60 -55.48
N THR A 5 -34.71 45.29 -54.61
CA THR A 5 -33.53 44.97 -53.83
C THR A 5 -33.53 43.59 -53.16
N SER A 6 -32.36 42.95 -53.24
CA SER A 6 -31.63 42.19 -52.21
C SER A 6 -32.34 41.73 -50.92
N ASN A 7 -32.14 40.46 -50.58
CA ASN A 7 -31.82 40.08 -49.20
C ASN A 7 -30.88 38.85 -49.19
N PRO A 8 -29.69 38.89 -48.57
CA PRO A 8 -28.84 37.71 -48.42
C PRO A 8 -29.40 36.81 -47.32
N ALA A 9 -29.46 35.50 -47.59
CA ALA A 9 -29.90 34.50 -46.63
C ALA A 9 -28.99 34.49 -45.39
N MET A 10 -29.59 34.70 -44.23
CA MET A 10 -28.97 34.64 -42.91
C MET A 10 -28.48 33.20 -42.65
N ALA A 11 -27.18 33.02 -42.48
CA ALA A 11 -26.59 31.73 -42.13
C ALA A 11 -27.09 31.25 -40.75
N PRO A 12 -27.39 29.95 -40.58
CA PRO A 12 -27.83 29.43 -39.29
C PRO A 12 -26.68 29.49 -38.29
N SER A 13 -26.93 30.15 -37.16
CA SER A 13 -26.02 30.19 -36.02
C SER A 13 -25.91 28.78 -35.43
N HIS A 14 -24.76 28.14 -35.64
CA HIS A 14 -24.40 26.92 -34.91
C HIS A 14 -24.24 27.25 -33.43
N ARG A 15 -25.32 27.04 -32.66
CA ARG A 15 -25.25 26.95 -31.20
C ARG A 15 -24.38 25.75 -30.85
N ARG A 16 -23.12 26.03 -30.49
CA ARG A 16 -22.19 25.05 -29.94
C ARG A 16 -22.77 24.58 -28.60
N HIS A 17 -23.42 23.42 -28.60
CA HIS A 17 -23.77 22.75 -27.36
C HIS A 17 -22.46 22.39 -26.65
N GLU A 18 -22.10 23.17 -25.63
CA GLU A 18 -21.05 22.81 -24.71
C GLU A 18 -21.49 21.55 -23.96
N HIS A 19 -20.93 20.41 -24.36
CA HIS A 19 -21.08 19.15 -23.65
C HIS A 19 -20.34 19.30 -22.32
N ARG A 20 -21.04 19.76 -21.29
CA ARG A 20 -20.54 19.78 -19.91
C ARG A 20 -20.31 18.31 -19.54
N MET A 21 -19.06 17.85 -19.59
CA MET A 21 -18.70 16.50 -19.14
C MET A 21 -19.05 16.43 -17.65
N ALA A 22 -20.08 15.67 -17.31
CA ALA A 22 -20.31 15.30 -15.93
C ALA A 22 -19.11 14.46 -15.45
N PRO A 23 -18.63 14.63 -14.21
CA PRO A 23 -17.57 13.78 -13.69
C PRO A 23 -18.02 12.32 -13.77
N ALA A 24 -17.25 11.48 -14.46
CA ALA A 24 -17.52 10.05 -14.54
C ALA A 24 -17.44 9.45 -13.14
N MET A 25 -18.50 8.77 -12.68
CA MET A 25 -18.47 8.02 -11.44
C MET A 25 -17.62 6.76 -11.65
N LEU A 26 -16.64 6.54 -10.77
CA LEU A 26 -15.83 5.33 -10.78
C LEU A 26 -16.68 4.12 -10.40
N THR A 27 -16.43 2.99 -11.08
CA THR A 27 -17.00 1.68 -10.79
C THR A 27 -16.21 0.96 -9.69
N GLY A 28 -16.80 -0.06 -9.06
CA GLY A 28 -16.13 -0.86 -8.01
C GLY A 28 -14.76 -1.39 -8.42
N PRO A 29 -14.61 -2.03 -9.60
CA PRO A 29 -13.30 -2.50 -10.08
C PRO A 29 -12.27 -1.38 -10.28
N GLU A 30 -12.68 -0.21 -10.78
CA GLU A 30 -11.79 0.94 -10.96
C GLU A 30 -11.31 1.51 -9.62
N ILE A 31 -12.17 1.49 -8.59
CA ILE A 31 -11.78 1.90 -7.22
C ILE A 31 -10.78 0.91 -6.63
N ILE A 32 -10.97 -0.40 -6.83
CA ILE A 32 -10.02 -1.44 -6.41
C ILE A 32 -8.66 -1.22 -7.09
N ASP A 33 -8.63 -1.03 -8.41
CA ASP A 33 -7.39 -0.79 -9.16
C ASP A 33 -6.68 0.49 -8.67
N ALA A 34 -7.44 1.55 -8.39
CA ALA A 34 -6.90 2.77 -7.81
C ALA A 34 -6.30 2.54 -6.42
N GLY A 35 -6.99 1.78 -5.56
CA GLY A 35 -6.52 1.41 -4.23
C GLY A 35 -5.20 0.63 -4.29
N VAL A 36 -5.14 -0.42 -5.12
CA VAL A 36 -3.92 -1.22 -5.32
C VAL A 36 -2.76 -0.35 -5.80
N ARG A 37 -3.01 0.61 -6.71
CA ARG A 37 -1.98 1.56 -7.17
C ARG A 37 -1.50 2.49 -6.05
N ILE A 38 -2.42 2.99 -5.22
CA ILE A 38 -2.07 3.84 -4.08
C ILE A 38 -1.19 3.04 -3.11
N ASP A 39 -1.62 1.86 -2.69
CA ASP A 39 -0.87 1.03 -1.74
C ASP A 39 0.43 0.48 -2.33
N THR A 40 0.56 0.40 -3.66
CA THR A 40 1.84 0.05 -4.30
C THR A 40 2.85 1.20 -4.25
N PHE A 41 2.43 2.42 -4.61
CA PHE A 41 3.37 3.52 -4.87
C PHE A 41 3.50 4.53 -3.72
N ALA A 42 2.43 4.78 -2.96
CA ALA A 42 2.47 5.74 -1.85
C ALA A 42 3.47 5.34 -0.74
N PRO A 43 3.59 4.06 -0.33
CA PRO A 43 4.58 3.66 0.66
C PRO A 43 6.03 3.93 0.25
N GLN A 44 6.34 3.98 -1.05
CA GLN A 44 7.71 4.15 -1.54
C GLN A 44 8.31 5.49 -1.09
N PHE A 45 7.49 6.53 -0.99
CA PHE A 45 7.93 7.82 -0.44
C PHE A 45 8.28 7.72 1.05
N LEU A 46 7.54 6.91 1.82
CA LEU A 46 7.79 6.67 3.24
C LEU A 46 9.07 5.86 3.43
N TRP A 47 9.31 4.85 2.58
CA TRP A 47 10.56 4.11 2.56
C TRP A 47 11.76 5.00 2.25
N ILE A 48 11.66 5.89 1.25
CA ILE A 48 12.73 6.84 0.93
C ILE A 48 13.05 7.73 2.13
N LEU A 49 12.03 8.21 2.86
CA LEU A 49 12.24 9.02 4.07
C LEU A 49 13.00 8.25 5.15
N MET A 50 12.63 7.00 5.42
CA MET A 50 13.29 6.15 6.43
C MET A 50 14.70 5.71 6.01
N ILE A 51 14.93 5.46 4.72
CA ILE A 51 16.21 4.94 4.21
C ILE A 51 17.22 6.07 4.00
N ALA A 52 16.82 7.16 3.34
CA ALA A 52 17.75 8.20 2.90
C ALA A 52 17.97 9.28 3.97
N VAL A 53 16.91 9.66 4.70
CA VAL A 53 16.94 10.78 5.66
C VAL A 53 16.31 10.40 7.02
N PRO A 54 16.76 9.30 7.65
CA PRO A 54 16.07 8.68 8.79
C PRO A 54 15.90 9.57 10.02
N GLN A 55 16.80 10.54 10.22
CA GLN A 55 16.80 11.40 11.40
C GLN A 55 16.18 12.78 11.16
N SER A 56 15.69 13.05 9.94
CA SER A 56 15.10 14.36 9.62
C SER A 56 13.80 14.58 10.39
N GLU A 57 13.50 15.85 10.71
CA GLU A 57 12.24 16.27 11.33
C GLU A 57 11.01 15.81 10.54
N LEU A 58 11.11 15.80 9.20
CA LEU A 58 10.04 15.32 8.33
C LEU A 58 9.80 13.81 8.52
N THR A 59 10.86 13.01 8.49
CA THR A 59 10.74 11.55 8.71
C THR A 59 10.15 11.26 10.08
N ARG A 60 10.61 11.95 11.14
CA ARG A 60 10.06 11.79 12.49
C ARG A 60 8.60 12.18 12.59
N LYS A 61 8.21 13.29 11.95
CA LYS A 61 6.82 13.77 11.95
C LYS A 61 5.87 12.82 11.22
N VAL A 62 6.31 12.25 10.10
CA VAL A 62 5.49 11.37 9.25
C VAL A 62 5.49 9.94 9.77
N MET A 63 6.67 9.36 10.05
CA MET A 63 6.82 7.95 10.41
C MET A 63 6.87 7.69 11.92
N GLY A 64 7.10 8.73 12.74
CA GLY A 64 7.09 8.61 14.20
C GLY A 64 5.75 8.12 14.73
N PRO A 65 4.63 8.78 14.40
CA PRO A 65 3.29 8.24 14.65
C PRO A 65 2.97 7.02 13.76
N ILE A 66 2.00 6.20 14.15
CA ILE A 66 1.51 5.07 13.32
C ILE A 66 0.53 5.52 12.22
N SER A 67 0.17 6.80 12.17
CA SER A 67 -0.90 7.33 11.32
C SER A 67 -0.69 7.08 9.83
N SER A 68 0.54 7.14 9.31
CA SER A 68 0.82 6.83 7.90
C SER A 68 0.50 5.38 7.54
N VAL A 69 0.81 4.44 8.45
CA VAL A 69 0.46 3.02 8.26
C VAL A 69 -1.06 2.87 8.32
N LEU A 70 -1.73 3.46 9.32
CA LEU A 70 -3.19 3.38 9.45
C LEU A 70 -3.94 4.00 8.25
N ALA A 71 -3.42 5.09 7.68
CA ALA A 71 -4.02 5.74 6.51
C ALA A 71 -3.98 4.82 5.28
N LEU A 72 -2.86 4.14 5.03
CA LEU A 72 -2.75 3.14 3.97
C LEU A 72 -3.60 1.90 4.30
N SER A 73 -3.62 1.46 5.55
CA SER A 73 -4.47 0.34 5.99
C SER A 73 -5.95 0.61 5.76
N LEU A 74 -6.38 1.87 5.79
CA LEU A 74 -7.75 2.25 5.44
C LEU A 74 -8.02 2.09 3.94
N VAL A 75 -7.05 2.39 3.08
CA VAL A 75 -7.14 2.15 1.63
C VAL A 75 -7.26 0.64 1.36
N HIS A 76 -6.39 -0.15 1.97
CA HIS A 76 -6.46 -1.61 1.90
C HIS A 76 -7.81 -2.14 2.41
N LEU A 77 -8.32 -1.64 3.54
CA LEU A 77 -9.64 -2.02 4.05
C LEU A 77 -10.75 -1.71 3.03
N CYS A 78 -10.70 -0.56 2.35
CA CYS A 78 -11.65 -0.25 1.29
C CYS A 78 -11.59 -1.26 0.13
N ILE A 79 -10.38 -1.69 -0.27
CA ILE A 79 -10.21 -2.74 -1.30
C ILE A 79 -10.89 -4.03 -0.86
N VAL A 80 -10.61 -4.49 0.38
CA VAL A 80 -11.16 -5.72 0.94
C VAL A 80 -12.69 -5.69 0.96
N LEU A 81 -13.27 -4.58 1.44
CA LEU A 81 -14.73 -4.43 1.54
C LEU A 81 -15.41 -4.43 0.16
N LEU A 82 -14.81 -3.77 -0.82
CA LEU A 82 -15.34 -3.73 -2.19
C LEU A 82 -15.22 -5.10 -2.88
N ALA A 83 -14.08 -5.76 -2.74
CA ALA A 83 -13.85 -7.12 -3.23
C ALA A 83 -14.86 -8.11 -2.64
N ALA A 84 -15.02 -8.11 -1.32
CA ALA A 84 -15.95 -9.00 -0.62
C ALA A 84 -17.43 -8.74 -0.96
N SER A 85 -17.77 -7.50 -1.34
CA SER A 85 -19.15 -7.11 -1.70
C SER A 85 -19.51 -7.40 -3.16
N ALA A 86 -18.55 -7.78 -4.00
CA ALA A 86 -18.80 -8.11 -5.39
C ALA A 86 -19.53 -9.47 -5.52
N PRO A 87 -20.27 -9.72 -6.62
CA PRO A 87 -20.83 -11.04 -6.90
C PRO A 87 -19.72 -12.10 -6.95
N GLY A 88 -19.79 -13.10 -6.06
CA GLY A 88 -18.74 -14.12 -5.92
C GLY A 88 -17.56 -13.72 -5.02
N GLY A 89 -17.58 -12.55 -4.38
CA GLY A 89 -16.48 -12.03 -3.54
C GLY A 89 -16.13 -12.89 -2.32
N THR A 90 -16.98 -13.85 -1.94
CA THR A 90 -16.72 -14.80 -0.85
C THR A 90 -16.15 -16.14 -1.33
N GLU A 91 -16.01 -16.37 -2.64
CA GLU A 91 -15.42 -17.59 -3.21
C GLU A 91 -13.99 -17.88 -2.68
N PRO A 92 -13.09 -16.88 -2.52
CA PRO A 92 -11.77 -17.11 -1.92
C PRO A 92 -11.83 -17.75 -0.54
N VAL A 93 -12.85 -17.48 0.27
CA VAL A 93 -12.97 -18.02 1.64
C VAL A 93 -13.05 -19.55 1.62
N LEU A 94 -13.74 -20.11 0.63
CA LEU A 94 -13.87 -21.56 0.49
C LEU A 94 -12.56 -22.20 0.02
N ILE A 95 -11.85 -21.56 -0.89
CA ILE A 95 -10.54 -22.03 -1.37
C ILE A 95 -9.49 -21.89 -0.25
N PHE A 96 -9.56 -20.83 0.55
CA PHE A 96 -8.68 -20.59 1.68
C PHE A 96 -8.84 -21.66 2.76
N ALA A 97 -10.06 -22.15 2.99
CA ALA A 97 -10.26 -23.28 3.91
C ALA A 97 -9.47 -24.54 3.48
N ASP A 98 -9.28 -24.78 2.18
CA ASP A 98 -8.46 -25.88 1.68
C ASP A 98 -6.97 -25.73 2.05
N VAL A 99 -6.48 -24.49 2.17
CA VAL A 99 -5.08 -24.21 2.56
C VAL A 99 -4.83 -24.64 4.01
N PHE A 100 -5.83 -24.58 4.88
CA PHE A 100 -5.70 -24.98 6.29
C PHE A 100 -6.07 -26.45 6.55
N ASP A 101 -6.41 -27.21 5.50
CA ASP A 101 -6.58 -28.64 5.61
C ASP A 101 -5.20 -29.34 5.57
N PRO A 102 -4.75 -29.97 6.67
CA PRO A 102 -3.45 -30.65 6.71
C PRO A 102 -3.38 -31.87 5.79
N ALA A 103 -4.51 -32.38 5.29
CA ALA A 103 -4.54 -33.47 4.32
C ALA A 103 -4.32 -33.01 2.87
N LYS A 104 -4.31 -31.69 2.61
CA LYS A 104 -4.14 -31.11 1.28
C LYS A 104 -2.75 -30.48 1.12
N ASN A 105 -2.38 -30.18 -0.12
CA ASN A 105 -1.18 -29.41 -0.44
C ASN A 105 -1.48 -27.90 -0.31
N GLN A 106 -0.81 -27.25 0.65
CA GLN A 106 -1.00 -25.84 0.99
C GLN A 106 -0.59 -24.91 -0.17
N LEU A 107 0.50 -25.25 -0.87
CA LEU A 107 0.99 -24.44 -1.98
C LEU A 107 0.01 -24.48 -3.17
N ASP A 108 -0.56 -25.65 -3.47
CA ASP A 108 -1.56 -25.78 -4.54
C ASP A 108 -2.83 -24.99 -4.19
N GLY A 109 -3.24 -24.98 -2.92
CA GLY A 109 -4.32 -24.13 -2.43
C GLY A 109 -4.05 -22.64 -2.64
N MET A 110 -2.84 -22.18 -2.29
CA MET A 110 -2.43 -20.79 -2.54
C MET A 110 -2.39 -20.46 -4.03
N VAL A 111 -1.82 -21.33 -4.89
CA VAL A 111 -1.80 -21.14 -6.34
C VAL A 111 -3.22 -20.93 -6.90
N ARG A 112 -4.20 -21.69 -6.39
CA ARG A 112 -5.62 -21.52 -6.74
C ARG A 112 -6.18 -20.17 -6.27
N LEU A 113 -5.88 -19.75 -5.03
CA LEU A 113 -6.30 -18.44 -4.53
C LEU A 113 -5.77 -17.29 -5.38
N PHE A 114 -4.50 -17.35 -5.79
CA PHE A 114 -3.88 -16.35 -6.66
C PHE A 114 -4.45 -16.33 -8.10
N GLN A 115 -5.32 -17.27 -8.48
CA GLN A 115 -6.11 -17.17 -9.71
C GLN A 115 -7.35 -16.26 -9.55
N VAL A 116 -7.74 -15.93 -8.32
CA VAL A 116 -8.88 -15.04 -8.04
C VAL A 116 -8.38 -13.60 -7.97
N ARG A 117 -8.73 -12.79 -8.97
CA ARG A 117 -8.30 -11.39 -9.08
C ARG A 117 -8.50 -10.61 -7.78
N ASP A 118 -9.68 -10.74 -7.18
CA ASP A 118 -10.06 -9.94 -6.01
C ASP A 118 -9.29 -10.36 -4.76
N PHE A 119 -8.86 -11.62 -4.67
CA PHE A 119 -7.92 -12.08 -3.66
C PHE A 119 -6.53 -11.46 -3.89
N VAL A 120 -6.03 -11.43 -5.14
CA VAL A 120 -4.74 -10.79 -5.46
C VAL A 120 -4.74 -9.29 -5.12
N ALA A 121 -5.87 -8.61 -5.38
CA ALA A 121 -6.04 -7.21 -5.04
C ALA A 121 -6.04 -6.93 -3.53
N GLU A 122 -6.44 -7.89 -2.72
CA GLU A 122 -6.36 -7.83 -1.26
C GLU A 122 -4.95 -8.18 -0.76
N GLU A 123 -4.44 -9.34 -1.14
CA GLU A 123 -3.18 -9.92 -0.65
C GLU A 123 -1.94 -9.07 -1.00
N TRP A 124 -1.90 -8.43 -2.18
CA TRP A 124 -0.73 -7.63 -2.56
C TRP A 124 -0.55 -6.37 -1.69
N PRO A 125 -1.53 -5.47 -1.55
CA PRO A 125 -1.47 -4.41 -0.55
C PRO A 125 -1.23 -4.93 0.87
N HIS A 126 -1.86 -6.04 1.24
CA HIS A 126 -1.69 -6.66 2.56
C HIS A 126 -0.20 -6.82 2.90
N VAL A 127 0.58 -7.50 2.06
CA VAL A 127 2.01 -7.73 2.31
C VAL A 127 2.83 -6.43 2.32
N LEU A 128 2.53 -5.48 1.43
CA LEU A 128 3.24 -4.20 1.37
C LEU A 128 3.07 -3.37 2.65
N LEU A 129 1.87 -3.38 3.22
CA LEU A 129 1.56 -2.64 4.43
C LEU A 129 2.18 -3.29 5.67
N TRP A 130 2.21 -4.62 5.74
CA TRP A 130 2.93 -5.33 6.79
C TRP A 130 4.44 -5.10 6.71
N ASP A 131 5.02 -5.12 5.51
CA ASP A 131 6.43 -4.80 5.31
C ASP A 131 6.74 -3.37 5.76
N LEU A 132 5.88 -2.40 5.43
CA LEU A 132 6.02 -1.02 5.90
C LEU A 132 5.91 -0.91 7.42
N PHE A 133 4.97 -1.66 8.04
CA PHE A 133 4.81 -1.68 9.49
C PHE A 133 6.07 -2.21 10.18
N VAL A 134 6.62 -3.33 9.70
CA VAL A 134 7.86 -3.92 10.21
C VAL A 134 9.05 -3.00 9.94
N GLY A 135 9.16 -2.44 8.75
CA GLY A 135 10.20 -1.47 8.39
C GLY A 135 10.19 -0.24 9.28
N ARG A 136 9.00 0.29 9.59
CA ARG A 136 8.83 1.38 10.56
C ARG A 136 9.29 0.96 11.95
N ALA A 137 8.99 -0.26 12.40
CA ALA A 137 9.44 -0.75 13.70
C ALA A 137 10.98 -0.90 13.75
N ILE A 138 11.60 -1.41 12.69
CA ILE A 138 13.07 -1.44 12.53
C ILE A 138 13.63 -0.02 12.62
N TRP A 139 13.06 0.92 11.88
CA TRP A 139 13.51 2.32 11.88
C TRP A 139 13.39 2.98 13.26
N LEU A 140 12.28 2.78 13.97
CA LEU A 140 12.09 3.30 15.33
C LEU A 140 13.10 2.74 16.32
N ASP A 141 13.30 1.41 16.31
CA ASP A 141 14.28 0.73 17.17
C ASP A 141 15.70 1.24 16.88
N ALA A 142 16.06 1.32 15.60
CA ALA A 142 17.37 1.77 15.14
C ALA A 142 17.64 3.23 15.53
N VAL A 143 16.68 4.12 15.30
CA VAL A 143 16.81 5.54 15.67
C VAL A 143 16.86 5.72 17.19
N GLY A 144 16.03 4.99 17.95
CA GLY A 144 16.01 5.05 19.42
C GLY A 144 17.31 4.58 20.04
N ARG A 145 17.97 3.59 19.44
CA ARG A 145 19.22 2.99 19.92
C ARG A 145 20.48 3.55 19.28
N GLY A 146 20.37 4.58 18.44
CA GLY A 146 21.50 5.17 17.74
C GLY A 146 22.23 4.18 16.80
N VAL A 147 21.52 3.25 16.19
CA VAL A 147 22.09 2.36 15.16
C VAL A 147 22.48 3.19 13.93
N PRO A 148 23.73 3.11 13.46
CA PRO A 148 24.16 3.85 12.28
C PRO A 148 23.31 3.54 11.04
N GLN A 149 23.00 4.57 10.26
CA GLN A 149 22.21 4.44 9.03
C GLN A 149 22.80 3.40 8.05
N VAL A 150 24.13 3.27 7.98
CA VAL A 150 24.81 2.29 7.12
C VAL A 150 24.47 0.83 7.47
N LEU A 151 24.08 0.55 8.73
CA LEU A 151 23.66 -0.79 9.17
C LEU A 151 22.14 -0.97 9.02
N MET A 152 21.38 0.08 9.33
CA MET A 152 19.91 0.05 9.25
C MET A 152 19.41 0.03 7.80
N ALA A 153 19.99 0.84 6.90
CA ALA A 153 19.47 1.05 5.55
C ALA A 153 19.39 -0.24 4.70
N PRO A 154 20.40 -1.13 4.67
CA PRO A 154 20.28 -2.42 3.96
C PRO A 154 19.13 -3.28 4.48
N SER A 155 18.89 -3.25 5.79
CA SER A 155 17.80 -3.99 6.43
C SER A 155 16.43 -3.45 5.99
N LEU A 156 16.29 -2.12 5.92
CA LEU A 156 15.07 -1.48 5.42
C LEU A 156 14.85 -1.72 3.92
N VAL A 157 15.90 -1.65 3.09
CA VAL A 157 15.81 -1.97 1.65
C VAL A 157 15.37 -3.42 1.45
N LEU A 158 15.95 -4.36 2.20
CA LEU A 158 15.60 -5.77 2.11
C LEU A 158 14.19 -6.03 2.65
N CYS A 159 13.77 -5.31 3.69
CA CYS A 159 12.40 -5.38 4.23
C CYS A 159 11.37 -4.87 3.23
N ASN A 160 11.64 -3.78 2.50
CA ASN A 160 10.75 -3.30 1.44
C ASN A 160 10.68 -4.28 0.24
N GLY A 161 11.76 -5.01 -0.03
CA GLY A 161 11.83 -5.91 -1.18
C GLY A 161 11.15 -7.26 -0.92
N ILE A 162 11.41 -7.86 0.24
CA ILE A 162 11.01 -9.24 0.54
C ILE A 162 10.62 -9.46 2.02
N GLY A 163 10.30 -8.41 2.77
CA GLY A 163 9.76 -8.49 4.13
C GLY A 163 10.68 -9.14 5.17
N PRO A 164 10.41 -10.39 5.63
CA PRO A 164 11.12 -11.03 6.75
C PRO A 164 12.66 -11.04 6.69
N PRO A 165 13.34 -11.23 5.54
CA PRO A 165 14.79 -11.19 5.46
C PRO A 165 15.39 -9.85 5.90
N GLY A 166 14.69 -8.72 5.70
CA GLY A 166 15.13 -7.43 6.21
C GLY A 166 15.15 -7.35 7.73
N LEU A 167 14.13 -7.91 8.39
CA LEU A 167 14.08 -8.04 9.84
C LEU A 167 15.21 -8.95 10.38
N LEU A 168 15.44 -10.09 9.71
CA LEU A 168 16.54 -11.00 10.07
C LEU A 168 17.90 -10.31 9.95
N LEU A 169 18.13 -9.56 8.88
CA LEU A 169 19.35 -8.79 8.70
C LEU A 169 19.54 -7.76 9.80
N TYR A 170 18.48 -7.02 10.16
CA TYR A 170 18.54 -6.03 11.24
C TYR A 170 18.91 -6.69 12.57
N ALA A 171 18.25 -7.79 12.92
CA ALA A 171 18.51 -8.52 14.15
C ALA A 171 19.94 -9.07 14.20
N ALA A 172 20.43 -9.63 13.08
CA ALA A 172 21.81 -10.10 12.97
C ALA A 172 22.82 -8.95 13.17
N LEU A 173 22.61 -7.80 12.53
CA LEU A 173 23.48 -6.63 12.67
C LEU A 173 23.50 -6.09 14.10
N CYS A 174 22.36 -6.03 14.78
CA CYS A 174 22.32 -5.65 16.19
C CYS A 174 23.06 -6.65 17.08
N GLY A 175 22.90 -7.95 16.84
CA GLY A 175 23.62 -9.01 17.54
C GLY A 175 25.14 -8.92 17.38
N VAL A 176 25.64 -8.88 16.14
CA VAL A 176 27.09 -8.88 15.86
C VAL A 176 27.79 -7.59 16.28
N THR A 177 27.05 -6.48 16.39
CA THR A 177 27.61 -5.20 16.85
C THR A 177 27.46 -4.96 18.36
N GLY A 178 27.12 -6.00 19.12
CA GLY A 178 27.05 -5.95 20.58
C GLY A 178 25.86 -5.17 21.14
N ARG A 179 24.84 -4.91 20.31
CA ARG A 179 23.63 -4.19 20.73
C ARG A 179 22.61 -5.14 21.36
N GLY A 180 22.68 -6.44 21.09
CA GLY A 180 21.66 -7.42 21.46
C GLY A 180 20.54 -7.49 20.42
N LEU A 181 19.44 -8.19 20.70
CA LEU A 181 18.32 -8.28 19.78
C LEU A 181 17.55 -6.94 19.65
N PRO A 182 16.81 -6.71 18.56
CA PRO A 182 15.85 -5.62 18.43
C PRO A 182 14.81 -5.65 19.57
N ALA A 183 14.56 -4.51 20.22
CA ALA A 183 13.53 -4.38 21.23
C ALA A 183 12.14 -4.22 20.60
N MET A 184 12.08 -3.64 19.39
CA MET A 184 10.84 -3.46 18.61
C MET A 184 9.71 -2.78 19.40
N GLY A 185 10.07 -1.91 20.35
CA GLY A 185 9.13 -1.19 21.23
C GLY A 185 8.83 -1.88 22.56
N TYR A 186 9.44 -3.04 22.85
CA TYR A 186 9.39 -3.66 24.17
C TYR A 186 10.52 -3.12 25.05
N GLU A 187 10.17 -2.38 26.10
CA GLU A 187 11.09 -2.07 27.19
C GLU A 187 10.94 -3.17 28.23
N ALA A 188 11.99 -3.99 28.39
CA ALA A 188 12.05 -4.90 29.53
C ALA A 188 12.39 -4.04 30.75
N ASP A 189 11.48 -3.96 31.72
CA ASP A 189 11.81 -3.37 33.02
C ASP A 189 12.99 -4.17 33.61
N GLU A 190 14.16 -3.54 33.76
CA GLU A 190 15.38 -4.21 34.25
C GLU A 190 15.35 -4.51 35.76
N GLU A 191 14.23 -4.34 36.45
CA GLU A 191 14.11 -4.60 37.90
C GLU A 191 12.78 -5.29 38.27
N ALA A 192 12.84 -6.59 38.55
CA ALA A 192 11.90 -7.33 39.39
C ALA A 192 12.66 -8.32 40.28
#